data_AF-A0A239BSU7-F1
#
_entry.id   AF-A0A239BSU7-F1
#
_cell.length_a   1.000
_cell.length_b   1.000
_cell.length_c   1.000
_cell.angle_alpha   90.00
_cell.angle_beta   90.00
_cell.angle_gamma   90.00
#
_symmetry.space_group_name_H-M   'P 1'
#
loop_
_entity.id
_entity.type
_entity.pdbx_description
1 polymer ?
#
loop_
_entity_poly.entity_id
_entity_poly.type
_entity_poly.pdbx_seq_one_letter_code
_entity_poly.pdbx_strand_id
1 'polypeptide(L)' 'MMKTLMVIALSAGLLAACGEIDQTKSAQSANRDDAAPWQGAKNAFVASSWAPGDKTSWENQLRARSMGQNEYNKIN' A
#
# COMPACT_ATOMS: atom_id res chain seq x y z
N MET A 1 -29.39 25.28 -20.39
CA MET A 1 -29.61 24.46 -19.17
C MET A 1 -28.72 23.21 -19.13
N MET A 2 -28.76 22.33 -20.13
CA MET A 2 -27.95 21.09 -20.14
C MET A 2 -26.42 21.33 -20.11
N LYS A 3 -25.92 22.33 -20.84
CA LYS A 3 -24.49 22.72 -20.82
C LYS A 3 -24.03 23.20 -19.43
N THR A 4 -24.85 23.99 -18.75
CA THR A 4 -24.55 24.51 -17.40
C THR A 4 -24.49 23.38 -16.37
N LEU A 5 -25.42 22.42 -16.46
CA LEU A 5 -25.43 21.23 -15.61
C LEU A 5 -24.18 20.36 -15.82
N MET A 6 -23.75 20.18 -17.07
CA MET A 6 -22.52 19.44 -17.39
C MET A 6 -21.28 20.07 -16.77
N VAL A 7 -21.14 21.40 -16.85
CA VAL A 7 -19.99 22.12 -16.27
C VAL A 7 -19.96 22.00 -14.75
N ILE A 8 -21.12 22.11 -14.08
CA ILE A 8 -21.21 21.94 -12.62
C ILE A 8 -20.83 20.51 -12.21
N ALA A 9 -21.34 19.49 -12.91
CA ALA A 9 -21.01 18.10 -12.62
C ALA A 9 -19.52 17.79 -12.81
N LEU A 10 -18.91 18.32 -13.87
CA LEU A 10 -17.47 18.14 -14.13
C LEU A 10 -16.61 18.78 -13.04
N SER A 11 -17.00 19.99 -12.62
CA SER A 11 -16.28 20.76 -11.60
C SER A 11 -16.33 20.05 -10.25
N ALA A 12 -17.50 19.53 -9.86
CA ALA A 12 -17.66 18.75 -8.64
C ALA A 12 -16.84 17.44 -8.67
N GLY A 13 -16.78 16.76 -9.82
CA GLY A 13 -15.98 15.55 -9.99
C GLY A 13 -14.46 15.78 -9.86
N LEU A 14 -13.96 16.90 -10.38
CA LEU A 14 -12.54 17.28 -10.25
C LEU A 14 -12.14 17.60 -8.80
N LEU A 15 -13.03 18.24 -8.03
CA LEU A 15 -12.78 18.51 -6.61
C LEU A 15 -12.79 17.22 -5.77
N ALA A 16 -13.64 16.25 -6.12
CA ALA A 16 -13.69 14.96 -5.43
C ALA A 16 -12.44 14.10 -5.67
N ALA A 17 -11.71 14.31 -6.76
CA ALA A 17 -10.47 13.59 -7.06
C ALA A 17 -9.30 13.92 -6.11
N CYS A 18 -9.36 15.05 -5.40
CA CYS A 18 -8.36 15.41 -4.37
C CYS A 18 -8.76 14.96 -2.96
N GLY A 19 -9.92 14.33 -2.78
CA GLY A 19 -10.36 13.78 -1.49
C GLY A 19 -10.00 12.30 -1.37
N GLU A 20 -8.71 11.98 -1.17
CA GLU A 20 -8.34 10.61 -0.83
C GLU A 20 -8.93 10.21 0.53
N ILE A 21 -9.30 8.94 0.68
CA ILE A 21 -9.75 8.41 1.96
C ILE A 21 -8.56 8.47 2.93
N ASP A 22 -8.83 8.80 4.19
CA ASP A 22 -7.81 8.86 5.24
C ASP A 22 -6.91 7.61 5.19
N GLN A 23 -5.64 7.81 4.84
CA GLN A 23 -4.63 6.74 4.78
C GLN A 23 -4.09 6.39 6.16
N THR A 24 -4.56 7.05 7.23
CA THR A 24 -4.20 6.63 8.58
C THR A 24 -4.78 5.26 8.90
N LYS A 25 -3.90 4.40 9.40
CA LYS A 25 -4.25 3.06 9.86
C LYS A 25 -5.13 3.21 11.11
N SER A 26 -6.46 3.16 10.94
CA SER A 26 -7.41 3.15 12.04
C SER A 26 -7.16 1.95 12.97
N ALA A 27 -7.63 2.02 14.22
CA ALA A 27 -7.49 0.91 15.16
C ALA A 27 -8.12 -0.39 14.63
N GLN A 28 -9.20 -0.28 13.84
CA GLN A 28 -9.91 -1.39 13.21
C GLN A 28 -9.17 -1.96 11.99
N SER A 29 -8.41 -1.14 11.27
CA SER A 29 -7.56 -1.57 10.13
C SER A 29 -6.11 -1.82 10.54
N ALA A 30 -5.80 -1.69 11.83
CA ALA A 30 -4.49 -1.99 12.35
C ALA A 30 -4.34 -3.51 12.49
N ASN A 31 -3.47 -4.10 11.68
CA ASN A 31 -2.96 -5.44 11.95
C ASN A 31 -2.16 -5.39 13.27
N ARG A 32 -2.82 -5.73 14.39
CA ARG A 32 -2.27 -5.75 15.75
C ARG A 32 -2.12 -7.19 16.27
N ASP A 33 -2.19 -8.19 15.40
CA ASP A 33 -1.94 -9.56 15.81
C ASP A 33 -0.52 -9.67 16.38
N ASP A 34 -0.40 -10.33 17.54
CA ASP A 34 0.88 -10.67 18.18
C ASP A 34 1.66 -11.77 17.41
N ALA A 35 1.25 -12.06 16.17
CA ALA A 35 1.88 -13.02 15.30
C ALA A 35 3.12 -12.42 14.62
N ALA A 36 4.14 -13.25 14.40
CA ALA A 36 5.31 -12.80 13.69
C ALA A 36 4.94 -12.38 12.25
N PRO A 37 5.58 -11.34 11.68
CA PRO A 37 5.15 -10.75 10.41
C PRO A 37 5.28 -11.72 9.21
N TRP A 38 6.16 -12.73 9.29
CA TRP A 38 6.29 -13.81 8.30
C TRP A 38 5.27 -14.95 8.48
N GLN A 39 4.37 -14.89 9.45
CA GLN A 39 3.32 -15.90 9.66
C GLN A 39 1.93 -15.45 9.19
N GLY A 40 1.69 -14.13 9.17
CA GLY A 40 0.33 -13.59 9.11
C GLY A 40 -0.26 -13.31 7.72
N ALA A 41 0.51 -13.42 6.65
CA ALA A 41 0.01 -12.98 5.36
C ALA A 41 -0.91 -14.04 4.70
N LYS A 42 -2.22 -13.82 4.83
CA LYS A 42 -3.29 -14.64 4.23
C LYS A 42 -4.10 -13.84 3.19
N ASN A 43 -3.52 -12.79 2.64
CA ASN A 43 -4.22 -11.86 1.74
C ASN A 43 -3.68 -11.93 0.30
N ALA A 44 -4.40 -11.34 -0.64
CA ALA A 44 -4.04 -11.34 -2.06
C ALA A 44 -2.78 -10.50 -2.39
N PHE A 45 -2.18 -9.83 -1.39
CA PHE A 45 -1.01 -8.96 -1.57
C PHE A 45 0.31 -9.67 -1.22
N VAL A 46 0.25 -10.98 -0.95
CA VAL A 46 1.41 -11.83 -0.75
C VAL A 46 2.20 -11.93 -2.07
N ALA A 47 3.51 -11.70 -2.00
CA ALA A 47 4.37 -11.88 -3.16
C ALA A 47 4.45 -13.37 -3.54
N SER A 48 4.32 -13.68 -4.82
CA SER A 48 4.24 -15.05 -5.35
C SER A 48 5.46 -15.92 -5.03
N SER A 49 6.62 -15.33 -4.80
CA SER A 49 7.87 -16.03 -4.47
C SER A 49 8.08 -16.28 -2.97
N TRP A 50 7.09 -16.00 -2.12
CA TRP A 50 7.16 -16.24 -0.69
C TRP A 50 5.90 -16.95 -0.19
N ALA A 51 6.08 -17.90 0.75
CA ALA A 51 5.02 -18.65 1.38
C ALA A 51 4.94 -18.35 2.89
N PRO A 52 3.74 -18.32 3.50
CA PRO A 52 3.59 -18.11 4.93
C PRO A 52 4.42 -19.10 5.76
N GLY A 53 5.13 -18.59 6.77
CA GLY A 53 6.02 -19.38 7.63
C GLY A 53 7.48 -19.41 7.17
N ASP A 54 7.79 -19.10 5.91
CA ASP A 54 9.17 -19.00 5.43
C ASP A 54 9.77 -17.64 5.81
N LYS A 55 10.42 -17.60 6.97
CA LYS A 55 11.08 -16.40 7.48
C LYS A 55 12.22 -15.93 6.57
N THR A 56 13.04 -16.85 6.07
CA THR A 56 14.25 -16.50 5.30
C THR A 56 13.89 -15.86 3.97
N SER A 57 12.93 -16.44 3.24
CA SER A 57 12.45 -15.84 1.98
C SER A 57 11.79 -14.47 2.23
N TRP A 58 11.02 -14.33 3.33
CA TRP A 58 10.43 -13.04 3.71
C TRP A 58 11.47 -11.94 3.95
N GLU A 59 12.51 -12.22 4.74
CA GLU A 59 13.58 -11.27 5.03
C GLU A 59 14.37 -10.89 3.79
N ASN A 60 14.62 -11.85 2.90
CA ASN A 60 15.30 -11.61 1.63
C ASN A 60 14.50 -10.68 0.72
N GLN A 61 13.18 -10.86 0.64
CA GLN A 61 12.32 -9.94 -0.10
C GLN A 61 12.34 -8.53 0.47
N LEU A 62 12.26 -8.38 1.79
CA LEU A 62 12.33 -7.06 2.42
C LEU A 62 13.66 -6.37 2.15
N ARG A 63 14.77 -7.10 2.27
CA ARG A 63 16.10 -6.57 1.95
C ARG A 63 16.15 -6.08 0.51
N ALA A 64 15.74 -6.91 -0.44
CA ALA A 64 15.72 -6.55 -1.86
C ALA A 64 14.87 -5.29 -2.13
N ARG A 65 13.68 -5.19 -1.52
CA ARG A 65 12.80 -4.00 -1.64
C ARG A 65 13.45 -2.75 -1.05
N SER A 66 14.10 -2.86 0.11
CA SER A 66 14.74 -1.71 0.75
C SER A 66 15.90 -1.12 -0.05
N MET A 67 16.58 -1.93 -0.88
CA MET A 67 17.66 -1.46 -1.74
C MET A 67 17.18 -0.48 -2.82
N GLY A 68 15.95 -0.61 -3.30
CA GLY A 68 15.38 0.28 -4.32
C GLY A 68 14.80 1.58 -3.76
N GLN A 69 14.60 1.67 -2.44
CA GLN A 69 13.98 2.80 -1.76
C GLN A 69 15.00 3.69 -1.03
N ASN A 70 16.28 3.37 -1.11
CA ASN A 70 17.35 4.18 -0.55
C ASN A 70 18.01 4.96 -1.69
N GLU A 71 17.81 6.28 -1.74
CA GLU A 71 18.58 7.16 -2.65
C GLU A 71 20.10 7.11 -2.40
N TYR A 72 20.54 6.63 -1.23
CA TYR A 72 21.95 6.40 -0.89
C TYR A 72 22.46 5.04 -1.36
N ASN A 73 22.32 4.74 -2.65
CA ASN A 73 23.08 3.64 -3.22
C ASN A 73 24.57 4.02 -3.17
N LYS A 74 25.33 3.36 -2.30
CA LYS A 74 26.81 3.45 -2.31
C LYS A 74 27.30 2.85 -3.62
N ILE A 75 27.48 3.71 -4.62
CA ILE A 75 28.26 3.45 -5.81
C ILE A 75 29.73 3.48 -5.39
N ASN A 76 30.31 2.30 -5.21
CA ASN A 76 31.74 2.09 -5.07
C ASN A 76 32.32 1.74 -6.44
#